data_AF-A0A931QVW2-F1
#
_entry.id   AF-A0A931QVW2-F1
#
_cell.length_a   1.000
_cell.length_b   1.000
_cell.length_c   1.000
_cell.angle_alpha   90.00
_cell.angle_beta   90.00
_cell.angle_gamma   90.00
#
_symmetry.space_group_name_H-M   'P 1'
#
loop_
_entity.id
_entity.type
_entity.pdbx_description
1 polymer ?
#
loop_
_entity_poly.entity_id
_entity_poly.type
_entity_poly.pdbx_seq_one_letter_code
_entity_poly.pdbx_strand_id
1 'polypeptide(L)'
;LGAVAAAIAEKNGTLIITADHGNIEEMKDLSSGRVDTEHSKSQVPCWIWRLSSPLPEVRPEGMLADVAPTILELFGIKQPEEMTGKSLFKK
;
A
#
# COMPACT_ATOMS: atom_id res chain seq x y z
N LEU A 1 -14.54 -0.14 2.92
CA LEU A 1 -13.58 -1.10 2.35
C LEU A 1 -14.24 -2.35 1.77
N GLY A 2 -15.03 -3.11 2.55
CA GLY A 2 -15.64 -4.37 2.08
C GLY A 2 -16.46 -4.25 0.79
N ALA A 3 -17.33 -3.24 0.67
CA ALA A 3 -18.11 -3.01 -0.55
C ALA A 3 -17.24 -2.74 -1.79
N VAL A 4 -16.12 -2.02 -1.64
CA VAL A 4 -15.17 -1.75 -2.72
C VAL A 4 -14.43 -3.03 -3.11
N ALA A 5 -13.98 -3.82 -2.12
CA ALA A 5 -13.33 -5.10 -2.37
C ALA A 5 -14.25 -6.07 -3.14
N ALA A 6 -15.53 -6.14 -2.76
CA ALA A 6 -16.54 -6.93 -3.48
C ALA A 6 -16.70 -6.46 -4.93
N ALA A 7 -16.86 -5.15 -5.16
CA ALA A 7 -17.00 -4.59 -6.50
C ALA A 7 -15.76 -4.82 -7.39
N ILE A 8 -14.56 -4.71 -6.84
CA ILE A 8 -13.31 -5.02 -7.57
C ILE A 8 -13.23 -6.50 -7.91
N ALA A 9 -13.62 -7.39 -6.98
CA ALA A 9 -13.62 -8.84 -7.20
C ALA A 9 -14.58 -9.25 -8.32
N GLU A 10 -15.79 -8.67 -8.37
CA GLU A 10 -16.77 -8.91 -9.44
C GLU A 10 -16.23 -8.53 -10.84
N LYS A 11 -15.26 -7.62 -10.89
CA LYS A 11 -14.58 -7.22 -12.13
C LYS A 11 -13.26 -7.95 -12.37
N ASN A 12 -12.95 -8.98 -11.57
CA ASN A 12 -11.67 -9.69 -11.60
C ASN A 12 -10.46 -8.76 -11.46
N GLY A 13 -10.63 -7.61 -10.81
CA GLY A 13 -9.58 -6.62 -10.61
C GLY A 13 -8.65 -6.94 -9.45
N THR A 14 -7.59 -6.14 -9.35
CA THR A 14 -6.65 -6.15 -8.22
C THR A 14 -6.91 -4.91 -7.36
N LEU A 15 -6.95 -5.08 -6.05
CA LEU A 15 -7.10 -4.02 -5.07
C LEU A 15 -5.77 -3.79 -4.35
N ILE A 16 -5.32 -2.53 -4.31
CA ILE A 16 -4.21 -2.09 -3.46
C ILE A 16 -4.78 -1.22 -2.35
N ILE A 17 -4.46 -1.53 -1.10
CA ILE A 17 -4.89 -0.80 0.09
C ILE A 17 -3.63 -0.33 0.81
N THR A 18 -3.49 0.98 0.95
CA THR A 18 -2.37 1.59 1.67
C THR A 18 -2.82 2.88 2.37
N ALA A 19 -1.91 3.51 3.09
CA ALA A 19 -2.06 4.86 3.64
C ALA A 19 -0.86 5.73 3.22
N ASP A 20 -1.00 7.04 3.37
CA ASP A 20 0.06 8.02 3.12
C ASP A 20 0.93 8.27 4.36
N HIS A 21 0.36 8.11 5.56
CA HIS A 21 1.08 8.17 6.84
C HIS A 21 0.32 7.44 7.96
N GLY A 22 0.95 7.36 9.14
CA GLY A 22 0.32 6.95 10.38
C GLY A 22 -0.35 8.11 11.12
N ASN A 23 -1.27 7.81 12.04
CA ASN A 23 -1.89 8.74 12.98
C ASN A 23 -2.63 7.96 14.09
N ILE A 24 -3.74 7.30 13.74
CA ILE A 24 -4.72 6.71 14.67
C ILE A 24 -4.15 5.60 15.56
N GLU A 25 -3.04 5.00 15.18
CA GLU A 25 -2.32 4.01 15.97
C GLU A 25 -1.60 4.61 17.18
N GLU A 26 -1.33 5.92 17.20
CA GLU A 26 -0.71 6.65 18.29
C GLU A 26 -1.59 7.84 18.71
N MET A 27 -2.52 7.61 19.64
CA MET A 27 -3.49 8.62 20.09
C MET A 27 -3.05 9.37 21.35
N LYS A 28 -1.93 8.96 21.95
CA LYS A 28 -1.38 9.55 23.16
C LYS A 28 0.14 9.47 23.13
N ASP A 29 0.78 10.56 23.48
CA ASP A 29 2.21 10.58 23.76
C ASP A 29 2.46 9.83 25.07
N LEU A 30 3.16 8.69 24.98
CA LEU A 30 3.43 7.83 26.14
C LEU A 30 4.37 8.48 27.17
N SER A 31 5.14 9.50 26.78
CA SER A 31 6.06 10.21 27.67
C SER A 31 5.35 11.27 28.51
N SER A 32 4.43 12.03 27.89
CA SER A 32 3.71 13.11 28.56
C SER A 32 2.29 12.74 29.02
N GLY A 33 1.73 11.65 28.50
CA GLY A 33 0.35 11.20 28.74
C GLY A 33 -0.73 12.04 28.09
N ARG A 34 -0.35 13.06 27.29
CA ARG A 34 -1.29 13.96 26.61
C ARG A 34 -1.89 13.28 25.37
N VAL A 35 -3.04 13.77 24.94
CA VAL A 35 -3.61 13.41 23.64
C VAL A 35 -2.64 13.84 22.56
N ASP A 36 -2.29 12.90 21.68
CA ASP A 36 -1.50 13.19 20.49
C ASP A 36 -2.45 13.48 19.33
N THR A 37 -2.12 14.51 18.55
CA THR A 37 -2.90 14.97 17.40
C THR A 37 -2.05 15.03 16.12
N GLU A 38 -0.76 14.68 16.20
CA GLU A 38 0.17 14.72 15.07
C GLU A 38 0.13 13.42 14.24
N HIS A 39 0.82 13.44 13.10
CA HIS A 39 1.09 12.21 12.35
C HIS A 39 2.20 11.42 13.02
N SER A 40 2.14 10.10 12.94
CA SER A 40 3.22 9.24 13.42
C SER A 40 4.21 8.91 12.30
N LYS A 41 5.36 8.36 12.70
CA LYS A 41 6.37 7.79 11.78
C LYS A 41 6.20 6.29 11.57
N SER A 42 5.08 5.71 12.01
CA SER A 42 4.78 4.30 11.87
C SER A 42 4.72 3.90 10.40
N GLN A 43 5.14 2.68 10.11
CA GLN A 43 4.97 2.11 8.77
C GLN A 43 3.48 1.97 8.45
N VAL A 44 3.15 2.22 7.18
CA VAL A 44 1.78 2.03 6.66
C VAL A 44 1.65 0.64 6.05
N PRO A 45 0.49 -0.02 6.18
CA PRO A 45 0.23 -1.26 5.46
C PRO A 45 0.22 -0.98 3.96
N CYS A 46 0.70 -1.91 3.14
CA CYS A 46 0.46 -1.93 1.71
C CYS A 46 0.00 -3.33 1.30
N TRP A 47 -1.31 -3.53 1.25
CA TRP A 47 -1.92 -4.82 0.90
C TRP A 47 -2.29 -4.85 -0.57
N ILE A 48 -1.88 -5.93 -1.25
CA ILE A 48 -2.26 -6.20 -2.64
C ILE A 48 -3.10 -7.46 -2.65
N TRP A 49 -4.31 -7.37 -3.18
CA TRP A 49 -5.29 -8.45 -3.14
C TRP A 49 -5.98 -8.62 -4.49
N ARG A 50 -6.13 -9.87 -4.95
CA ARG A 50 -7.01 -10.23 -6.07
C ARG A 50 -7.56 -11.64 -5.86
N LEU A 51 -8.73 -11.92 -6.41
CA LEU A 51 -9.34 -13.25 -6.36
C LEU A 51 -9.03 -14.11 -7.60
N SER A 52 -8.83 -13.47 -8.75
CA SER A 52 -8.79 -14.12 -10.06
C SER A 52 -7.56 -14.98 -10.32
N SER A 53 -6.42 -14.68 -9.67
CA SER A 53 -5.17 -15.42 -9.84
C SER A 53 -4.22 -15.17 -8.66
N PRO A 54 -3.22 -16.03 -8.43
CA PRO A 54 -2.16 -15.73 -7.47
C PRO A 54 -1.44 -14.43 -7.83
N LEU A 55 -0.99 -13.72 -6.79
CA LEU A 55 -0.09 -12.58 -6.89
C LEU A 55 1.36 -13.06 -6.74
N PRO A 56 2.33 -12.39 -7.39
CA PRO A 56 3.73 -12.59 -7.05
C PRO A 56 3.97 -12.29 -5.56
N GLU A 57 5.02 -12.88 -5.01
CA GLU A 57 5.42 -12.57 -3.65
C GLU A 57 5.79 -11.08 -3.54
N VAL A 58 5.35 -10.44 -2.45
CA VAL A 58 5.59 -9.01 -2.20
C VAL A 58 6.81 -8.86 -1.28
N ARG A 59 7.65 -7.87 -1.54
CA ARG A 59 8.76 -7.50 -0.65
C ARG A 59 8.20 -7.13 0.74
N PRO A 60 8.86 -7.53 1.83
CA PRO A 60 8.39 -7.24 3.19
C PRO A 60 8.45 -5.75 3.54
N GLU A 61 9.30 -4.99 2.84
CA GLU A 61 9.50 -3.56 3.04
C GLU A 61 9.59 -2.81 1.71
N GLY A 62 9.19 -1.54 1.73
CA GLY A 62 9.22 -0.62 0.61
C GLY A 62 8.94 0.81 1.06
N MET A 63 8.69 1.70 0.10
CA MET A 63 8.35 3.11 0.36
C MET A 63 7.17 3.56 -0.49
N LEU A 64 6.58 4.72 -0.19
CA LEU A 64 5.43 5.24 -0.95
C LEU A 64 5.72 5.39 -2.45
N ALA A 65 6.96 5.75 -2.82
CA ALA A 65 7.39 5.85 -4.21
C ALA A 65 7.32 4.52 -4.98
N ASP A 66 7.23 3.38 -4.30
CA ASP A 66 7.14 2.04 -4.89
C ASP A 66 5.71 1.68 -5.33
N VAL A 67 4.68 2.41 -4.85
CA VAL A 67 3.27 2.09 -5.14
C VAL A 67 2.93 2.26 -6.62
N ALA A 68 3.32 3.39 -7.23
CA ALA A 68 3.03 3.65 -8.64
C ALA A 68 3.75 2.67 -9.59
N PRO A 69 5.06 2.38 -9.43
CA PRO A 69 5.74 1.30 -10.15
C PRO A 69 5.05 -0.06 -10.04
N THR A 70 4.55 -0.42 -8.85
CA THR A 70 3.82 -1.67 -8.62
C THR A 70 2.50 -1.72 -9.42
N ILE A 71 1.79 -0.60 -9.50
CA ILE A 71 0.58 -0.48 -10.32
C ILE A 71 0.92 -0.63 -11.81
N LEU A 72 1.98 0.00 -12.29
CA LEU A 72 2.41 -0.14 -13.69
C LEU A 72 2.73 -1.60 -14.04
N GLU A 73 3.42 -2.33 -13.15
CA GLU A 73 3.72 -3.74 -13.35
C GLU A 73 2.44 -4.60 -13.42
N LEU A 74 1.44 -4.35 -12.56
CA LEU A 74 0.14 -5.03 -12.64
C LEU A 74 -0.57 -4.81 -13.98
N PHE A 75 -0.40 -3.64 -14.58
CA PHE A 75 -0.96 -3.33 -15.89
C PHE A 75 -0.08 -3.78 -17.07
N GLY A 76 1.13 -4.32 -16.81
CA GLY A 76 2.10 -4.64 -17.86
C GLY A 76 2.62 -3.41 -18.60
N ILE A 77 2.57 -2.24 -17.98
CA ILE A 77 3.04 -0.97 -18.55
C ILE A 77 4.51 -0.77 -18.19
N LYS A 78 5.33 -0.36 -19.17
CA LYS A 78 6.73 -0.04 -18.94
C LYS A 78 6.85 1.17 -18.00
N GLN A 79 7.61 1.01 -16.92
CA GLN A 79 7.95 2.09 -16.01
C GLN A 79 8.81 3.16 -16.71
N PRO A 80 8.45 4.45 -16.61
CA PRO A 80 9.25 5.55 -17.14
C PRO A 80 10.51 5.79 -16.29
N GLU A 81 11.55 6.37 -16.88
CA GLU A 81 12.87 6.54 -16.23
C GLU A 81 12.84 7.53 -15.05
N GLU A 82 11.90 8.46 -15.05
CA GLU A 82 11.69 9.44 -13.98
C GLU A 82 11.14 8.80 -12.70
N MET A 83 10.47 7.65 -12.80
CA MET A 83 10.03 6.89 -11.63
C MET A 83 11.22 6.08 -11.09
N THR A 84 11.81 6.53 -9.99
CA THR A 84 12.97 5.85 -9.37
C THR A 84 12.58 4.80 -8.34
N GLY A 85 11.32 4.81 -7.88
CA GLY A 85 10.75 3.75 -7.05
C GLY A 85 10.78 2.39 -7.76
N LYS A 86 10.67 1.31 -7.00
CA LYS A 86 10.74 -0.06 -7.53
C LYS A 86 9.48 -0.80 -7.13
N SER A 87 8.91 -1.54 -8.07
CA SER A 87 7.78 -2.42 -7.77
C SER A 87 8.00 -3.25 -6.51
N LEU A 88 6.92 -3.44 -5.76
CA LEU A 88 6.90 -4.20 -4.52
C LEU A 88 6.89 -5.70 -4.79
N PHE A 89 6.65 -6.17 -6.01
CA PHE A 89 6.79 -7.60 -6.33
C PHE A 89 8.25 -8.04 -6.34
N LYS A 90 8.50 -9.24 -5.83
CA LYS A 90 9.80 -9.90 -5.98
C LYS A 90 9.99 -10.35 -7.43
N LYS A 91 11.21 -10.17 -7.93
CA LYS A 91 11.64 -10.67 -9.24
C LYS A 91 12.07 -12.13 -9.16
#